data_AF-A0A4R4WJF7-F1
#
_entry.id   AF-A0A4R4WJF7-F1
#
_cell.length_a   1.000
_cell.length_b   1.000
_cell.length_c   1.000
_cell.angle_alpha   90.00
_cell.angle_beta   90.00
_cell.angle_gamma   90.00
#
_symmetry.space_group_name_H-M   'P 1'
#
loop_
_entity.id
_entity.type
_entity.pdbx_description
1 polymer ?
#
loop_
_entity_poly.entity_id
_entity_poly.type
_entity_poly.pdbx_seq_one_letter_code
_entity_poly.pdbx_strand_id
1 'polypeptide(L)'
;MTTRRRLARHSAFSDPGRHGRLLRELSGIEEICTAVSNLVLHYRAEAHLLRDDRRDEINSRWVSTLLDLDQARHPRPLLDPRPPDDRVAGCCRDHSLLAVAALREQETPARTRVGFTGYFPGPPDFRGDHVVAEWWNGARWQRFDPELEAGESFVRCPRSADR
;
A
#
# COMPACT_ATOMS: atom_id res chain seq x y z
N MET A 1 24.56 3.34 11.29
CA MET A 1 23.54 2.65 10.46
C MET A 1 23.09 3.59 9.36
N THR A 2 23.18 3.22 8.08
CA THR A 2 22.80 4.13 6.96
C THR A 2 21.28 4.29 6.89
N THR A 3 20.79 5.45 6.43
CA THR A 3 19.34 5.72 6.25
C THR A 3 18.65 4.63 5.42
N ARG A 4 19.35 4.09 4.41
CA ARG A 4 18.86 2.98 3.56
C ARG A 4 18.65 1.68 4.36
N ARG A 5 19.63 1.27 5.17
CA ARG A 5 19.49 0.08 6.04
C ARG A 5 18.36 0.24 7.07
N ARG A 6 18.08 1.45 7.53
CA ARG A 6 16.92 1.72 8.40
C ARG A 6 15.59 1.56 7.68
N LEU A 7 15.51 1.99 6.42
CA LEU A 7 14.28 1.94 5.63
C LEU A 7 13.97 0.55 5.05
N ALA A 8 14.92 -0.38 5.09
CA ALA A 8 14.69 -1.80 4.82
C ALA A 8 14.12 -2.57 6.04
N ARG A 9 14.13 -1.98 7.24
CA ARG A 9 13.61 -2.63 8.46
C ARG A 9 12.15 -2.25 8.71
N HIS A 10 11.38 -3.19 9.23
CA HIS A 10 10.02 -2.91 9.69
C HIS A 10 10.00 -1.96 10.88
N SER A 11 9.02 -1.05 10.89
CA SER A 11 8.54 -0.40 12.11
C SER A 11 7.39 -1.22 12.69
N ALA A 12 6.91 -0.86 13.89
CA ALA A 12 5.74 -1.50 14.50
C ALA A 12 4.49 -1.49 13.60
N PHE A 13 4.34 -0.51 12.70
CA PHE A 13 3.19 -0.41 11.80
C PHE A 13 3.31 -1.30 10.55
N SER A 14 4.54 -1.50 10.06
CA SER A 14 4.79 -2.25 8.82
C SER A 14 5.15 -3.71 9.07
N ASP A 15 5.40 -4.11 10.31
CA ASP A 15 5.73 -5.49 10.67
C ASP A 15 4.51 -6.40 10.37
N PRO A 16 4.66 -7.42 9.50
CA PRO A 16 3.56 -8.33 9.16
C PRO A 16 3.33 -9.43 10.19
N GLY A 17 4.17 -9.53 11.23
CA GLY A 17 4.10 -10.59 12.22
C GLY A 17 4.18 -11.97 11.57
N ARG A 18 3.22 -12.84 11.90
CA ARG A 18 3.18 -14.22 11.39
C ARG A 18 3.01 -14.33 9.86
N HIS A 19 2.56 -13.26 9.21
CA HIS A 19 2.22 -13.25 7.79
C HIS A 19 3.36 -12.82 6.88
N GLY A 20 4.58 -12.58 7.39
CA GLY A 20 5.70 -12.12 6.57
C GLY A 20 6.00 -13.01 5.35
N ARG A 21 5.73 -14.32 5.47
CA ARG A 21 5.85 -15.25 4.33
C ARG A 21 4.96 -14.87 3.14
N LEU A 22 3.70 -14.48 3.38
CA LEU A 22 2.76 -14.11 2.32
C LEU A 22 3.26 -12.91 1.50
N LEU A 23 3.93 -11.97 2.17
CA LEU A 23 4.51 -10.80 1.53
C LEU A 23 5.83 -11.10 0.80
N ARG A 24 6.65 -12.02 1.33
CA ARG A 24 7.89 -12.46 0.67
C ARG A 24 7.66 -13.22 -0.64
N GLU A 25 6.53 -13.88 -0.77
CA GLU A 25 6.18 -14.63 -1.98
C GLU A 25 5.83 -13.70 -3.16
N LEU A 26 5.53 -12.43 -2.89
CA LEU A 26 5.26 -11.43 -3.93
C LEU A 26 6.54 -11.06 -4.69
N SER A 27 6.44 -10.83 -6.01
CA SER A 27 7.57 -10.47 -6.87
C SER A 27 7.38 -9.16 -7.63
N GLY A 28 8.20 -8.15 -7.33
CA GLY A 28 8.20 -6.89 -8.07
C GLY A 28 7.01 -5.98 -7.76
N ILE A 29 7.05 -4.77 -8.33
CA ILE A 29 6.09 -3.70 -7.99
C ILE A 29 4.68 -4.02 -8.48
N GLU A 30 4.53 -4.58 -9.68
CA GLU A 30 3.23 -4.88 -10.29
C GLU A 30 2.43 -5.90 -9.47
N GLU A 31 3.09 -6.96 -9.03
CA GLU A 31 2.48 -8.01 -8.21
C GLU A 31 2.13 -7.49 -6.81
N ILE A 32 2.99 -6.63 -6.25
CA ILE A 32 2.72 -5.95 -4.99
C ILE A 32 1.47 -5.05 -5.12
N CYS A 33 1.37 -4.21 -6.16
CA CYS A 33 0.19 -3.38 -6.40
C CYS A 33 -1.07 -4.24 -6.55
N THR A 34 -0.98 -5.32 -7.32
CA THR A 34 -2.08 -6.27 -7.52
C THR A 34 -2.54 -6.87 -6.20
N ALA A 35 -1.60 -7.35 -5.37
CA ALA A 35 -1.92 -7.93 -4.07
C ALA A 35 -2.58 -6.90 -3.13
N VAL A 36 -2.00 -5.69 -2.98
CA VAL A 36 -2.54 -4.73 -2.00
C VAL A 36 -3.92 -4.20 -2.40
N SER A 37 -4.18 -3.95 -3.69
CA SER A 37 -5.50 -3.55 -4.20
C SER A 37 -6.51 -4.70 -4.17
N ASN A 38 -6.04 -5.95 -4.15
CA ASN A 38 -6.87 -7.13 -3.93
C ASN A 38 -7.23 -7.31 -2.44
N LEU A 39 -6.40 -6.84 -1.51
CA LEU A 39 -6.59 -7.02 -0.07
C LEU A 39 -7.46 -5.92 0.56
N VAL A 40 -7.37 -4.69 0.04
CA VAL A 40 -7.96 -3.49 0.65
C VAL A 40 -9.04 -2.91 -0.26
N LEU A 41 -10.16 -2.48 0.34
CA LEU A 41 -11.10 -1.55 -0.29
C LEU A 41 -10.89 -0.15 0.30
N HIS A 42 -10.87 0.87 -0.55
CA HIS A 42 -10.66 2.26 -0.12
C HIS A 42 -11.95 2.86 0.42
N TYR A 43 -12.07 3.04 1.74
CA TYR A 43 -13.34 3.38 2.41
C TYR A 43 -13.98 4.71 1.95
N ARG A 44 -13.23 5.62 1.31
CA ARG A 44 -13.79 6.85 0.72
C ARG A 44 -14.17 6.70 -0.76
N ALA A 45 -13.38 5.96 -1.53
CA ALA A 45 -13.57 5.86 -2.98
C ALA A 45 -14.59 4.76 -3.32
N GLU A 46 -14.61 3.71 -2.49
CA GLU A 46 -15.46 2.54 -2.60
C GLU A 46 -16.45 2.48 -1.43
N ALA A 47 -16.88 3.64 -0.91
CA ALA A 47 -17.76 3.73 0.26
C ALA A 47 -19.07 2.93 0.12
N HIS A 48 -19.53 2.73 -1.13
CA HIS A 48 -20.73 1.94 -1.45
C HIS A 48 -20.57 0.44 -1.22
N LEU A 49 -19.33 -0.07 -1.11
CA LEU A 49 -19.02 -1.47 -0.78
C LEU A 49 -18.83 -1.69 0.72
N LEU A 50 -18.65 -0.61 1.51
CA LEU A 50 -18.35 -0.71 2.92
C LEU A 50 -19.63 -0.93 3.74
N ARG A 51 -19.74 -2.12 4.33
CA ARG A 51 -20.80 -2.46 5.29
C ARG A 51 -20.63 -1.72 6.61
N ASP A 52 -21.75 -1.33 7.22
CA ASP A 52 -21.75 -0.56 8.47
C ASP A 52 -21.11 -1.30 9.65
N ASP A 53 -21.29 -2.61 9.74
CA ASP A 53 -20.70 -3.47 10.78
C ASP A 53 -19.17 -3.62 10.67
N ARG A 54 -18.57 -3.11 9.58
CA ARG A 54 -17.13 -3.20 9.29
C ARG A 54 -16.42 -1.85 9.31
N ARG A 55 -17.11 -0.75 9.64
CA ARG A 55 -16.52 0.60 9.64
C ARG A 55 -15.32 0.75 10.59
N ASP A 56 -15.29 -0.01 11.67
CA ASP A 56 -14.18 0.05 12.63
C ASP A 56 -12.85 -0.45 12.03
N GLU A 57 -12.89 -1.23 10.94
CA GLU A 57 -11.69 -1.69 10.24
C GLU A 57 -10.82 -0.55 9.69
N ILE A 58 -11.41 0.62 9.42
CA ILE A 58 -10.68 1.83 9.02
C ILE A 58 -9.59 2.19 10.04
N ASN A 59 -9.75 1.77 11.30
CA ASN A 59 -8.79 1.99 12.37
C ASN A 59 -7.78 0.85 12.58
N SER A 60 -7.78 -0.18 11.72
CA SER A 60 -6.90 -1.36 11.85
C SER A 60 -5.42 -1.01 11.77
N ARG A 61 -5.03 -0.03 10.94
CA ARG A 61 -3.77 0.74 10.84
C ARG A 61 -2.41 0.00 10.81
N TRP A 62 -2.31 -1.24 11.25
CA TRP A 62 -1.13 -2.09 11.36
C TRP A 62 -1.19 -3.19 10.30
N VAL A 63 -0.07 -3.45 9.62
CA VAL A 63 0.00 -4.46 8.56
C VAL A 63 -0.37 -5.85 9.07
N SER A 64 0.12 -6.24 10.24
CA SER A 64 -0.27 -7.51 10.87
C SER A 64 -1.77 -7.62 11.10
N THR A 65 -2.44 -6.57 11.58
CA THR A 65 -3.90 -6.54 11.76
C THR A 65 -4.65 -6.63 10.44
N LEU A 66 -4.21 -5.91 9.40
CA LEU A 66 -4.82 -5.98 8.08
C LEU A 66 -4.72 -7.40 7.48
N LEU A 67 -3.54 -8.02 7.60
CA LEU A 67 -3.32 -9.39 7.13
C LEU A 67 -4.08 -10.42 7.99
N ASP A 68 -4.25 -10.18 9.29
CA ASP A 68 -5.09 -11.02 10.15
C ASP A 68 -6.55 -11.01 9.70
N LEU A 69 -7.10 -9.82 9.40
CA LEU A 69 -8.47 -9.68 8.90
C LEU A 69 -8.66 -10.34 7.53
N ASP A 70 -7.75 -10.10 6.58
CA ASP A 70 -7.80 -10.74 5.25
C ASP A 70 -7.71 -12.26 5.38
N GLN A 71 -6.70 -12.78 6.07
CA GLN A 71 -6.45 -14.22 6.14
C GLN A 71 -7.48 -14.98 6.97
N ALA A 72 -8.18 -14.31 7.91
CA ALA A 72 -9.31 -14.91 8.61
C ALA A 72 -10.51 -15.18 7.67
N ARG A 73 -10.71 -14.34 6.64
CA ARG A 73 -11.77 -14.49 5.63
C ARG A 73 -11.32 -15.30 4.42
N HIS A 74 -10.05 -15.18 4.08
CA HIS A 74 -9.46 -15.67 2.85
C HIS A 74 -8.13 -16.37 3.15
N PRO A 75 -8.14 -17.60 3.70
CA PRO A 75 -6.94 -18.35 4.07
C PRO A 75 -6.23 -18.93 2.83
N ARG A 76 -5.75 -18.06 1.95
CA ARG A 76 -5.19 -18.36 0.63
C ARG A 76 -4.20 -17.27 0.18
N PRO A 77 -3.34 -17.55 -0.83
CA PRO A 77 -2.34 -16.60 -1.33
C PRO A 77 -2.90 -15.21 -1.64
N LEU A 78 -2.10 -14.16 -1.48
CA LEU A 78 -2.56 -12.76 -1.58
C LEU A 78 -3.03 -12.35 -2.98
N LEU A 79 -2.61 -13.08 -4.01
CA LEU A 79 -3.01 -12.84 -5.40
C LEU A 79 -4.34 -13.49 -5.78
N ASP A 80 -4.83 -14.44 -5.01
CA ASP A 80 -6.13 -15.06 -5.29
C ASP A 80 -7.24 -13.99 -5.18
N PRO A 81 -8.16 -13.82 -6.14
CA PRO A 81 -9.10 -12.71 -6.10
C PRO A 81 -10.01 -12.69 -4.86
N ARG A 82 -10.06 -11.56 -4.14
CA ARG A 82 -11.03 -11.28 -3.08
C ARG A 82 -12.28 -10.61 -3.65
N PRO A 83 -13.50 -11.00 -3.24
CA PRO A 83 -14.71 -10.23 -3.53
C PRO A 83 -14.53 -8.78 -3.07
N PRO A 84 -14.81 -7.76 -3.91
CA PRO A 84 -14.53 -6.36 -3.59
C PRO A 84 -15.15 -5.87 -2.26
N ASP A 85 -16.36 -6.32 -1.94
CA ASP A 85 -17.10 -6.01 -0.72
C ASP A 85 -16.60 -6.78 0.53
N ASP A 86 -15.76 -7.81 0.35
CA ASP A 86 -15.19 -8.61 1.44
C ASP A 86 -13.74 -8.23 1.81
N ARG A 87 -13.08 -7.43 0.96
CA ARG A 87 -11.74 -6.85 1.22
C ARG A 87 -11.71 -6.02 2.50
N VAL A 88 -10.55 -5.90 3.14
CA VAL A 88 -10.41 -5.14 4.40
C VAL A 88 -10.61 -3.64 4.15
N ALA A 89 -11.40 -2.96 4.98
CA ALA A 89 -11.61 -1.52 4.82
C ALA A 89 -10.36 -0.73 5.23
N GLY A 90 -9.82 0.07 4.31
CA GLY A 90 -8.61 0.88 4.54
C GLY A 90 -8.56 2.09 3.61
N CYS A 91 -7.40 2.73 3.52
CA CYS A 91 -7.19 3.84 2.58
C CYS A 91 -5.84 3.80 1.87
N CYS A 92 -5.51 4.87 1.13
CA CYS A 92 -4.22 5.08 0.46
C CYS A 92 -3.00 4.80 1.35
N ARG A 93 -3.11 5.14 2.64
CA ARG A 93 -2.10 4.82 3.65
C ARG A 93 -1.87 3.32 3.78
N ASP A 94 -2.93 2.54 3.83
CA ASP A 94 -2.88 1.10 4.12
C ASP A 94 -2.37 0.33 2.89
N HIS A 95 -2.81 0.69 1.68
CA HIS A 95 -2.22 0.21 0.42
C HIS A 95 -0.70 0.48 0.38
N SER A 96 -0.30 1.74 0.62
CA SER A 96 1.10 2.16 0.68
C SER A 96 1.92 1.45 1.75
N LEU A 97 1.34 1.20 2.93
CA LEU A 97 2.05 0.57 4.03
C LEU A 97 2.23 -0.94 3.81
N LEU A 98 1.22 -1.62 3.24
CA LEU A 98 1.33 -3.02 2.81
C LEU A 98 2.40 -3.19 1.71
N ALA A 99 2.42 -2.30 0.72
CA ALA A 99 3.43 -2.33 -0.34
C ALA A 99 4.85 -2.11 0.22
N VAL A 100 5.01 -1.17 1.15
CA VAL A 100 6.28 -0.96 1.88
C VAL A 100 6.66 -2.18 2.71
N ALA A 101 5.70 -2.86 3.34
CA ALA A 101 5.97 -4.08 4.09
C ALA A 101 6.45 -5.21 3.18
N ALA A 102 5.85 -5.40 2.01
CA ALA A 102 6.30 -6.40 1.03
C ALA A 102 7.73 -6.14 0.56
N LEU A 103 8.06 -4.90 0.22
CA LEU A 103 9.42 -4.53 -0.16
C LEU A 103 10.43 -4.77 0.97
N ARG A 104 10.05 -4.51 2.23
CA ARG A 104 10.94 -4.73 3.39
C ARG A 104 11.15 -6.21 3.71
N GLU A 105 10.12 -7.04 3.51
CA GLU A 105 10.23 -8.49 3.58
C GLU A 105 11.20 -9.04 2.51
N GLN A 106 11.37 -8.32 1.39
CA GLN A 106 12.37 -8.56 0.35
C GLN A 106 13.69 -7.79 0.58
N GLU A 107 13.91 -7.26 1.79
CA GLU A 107 15.09 -6.47 2.18
C GLU A 107 15.33 -5.18 1.37
N THR A 108 14.33 -4.74 0.59
CA THR A 108 14.40 -3.54 -0.24
C THR A 108 14.06 -2.30 0.58
N PRO A 109 14.94 -1.28 0.66
CA PRO A 109 14.63 -0.04 1.37
C PRO A 109 13.39 0.63 0.78
N ALA A 110 12.38 0.83 1.63
CA ALA A 110 11.09 1.39 1.21
C ALA A 110 10.51 2.35 2.26
N ARG A 111 9.70 3.31 1.81
CA ARG A 111 9.07 4.34 2.65
C ARG A 111 7.77 4.84 2.03
N THR A 112 6.86 5.30 2.88
CA THR A 112 5.68 6.04 2.43
C THR A 112 6.01 7.53 2.24
N ARG A 113 5.18 8.21 1.45
CA ARG A 113 5.19 9.66 1.20
C ARG A 113 3.78 10.18 1.27
N VAL A 114 3.55 11.20 2.08
CA VAL A 114 2.28 11.92 2.16
C VAL A 114 2.42 13.21 1.35
N GLY A 115 1.37 13.57 0.63
CA GLY A 115 1.26 14.83 -0.09
C GLY A 115 -0.18 15.08 -0.52
N PHE A 116 -0.33 15.79 -1.62
CA PHE A 116 -1.62 16.06 -2.24
C PHE A 116 -1.57 15.67 -3.71
N THR A 117 -2.66 15.11 -4.23
CA THR A 117 -2.75 14.62 -5.61
C THR A 117 -3.84 15.33 -6.41
N GLY A 118 -3.65 15.44 -7.72
CA GLY A 118 -4.63 15.94 -8.68
C GLY A 118 -4.90 14.99 -9.84
N TYR A 119 -4.41 13.75 -9.78
CA TYR A 119 -4.66 12.76 -10.84
C TYR A 119 -5.90 11.89 -10.60
N PHE A 120 -6.53 11.99 -9.42
CA PHE A 120 -7.84 11.39 -9.20
C PHE A 120 -8.97 12.33 -9.68
N PRO A 121 -10.10 11.78 -10.14
CA PRO A 121 -11.27 12.58 -10.50
C PRO A 121 -11.70 13.48 -9.34
N GLY A 122 -11.90 14.77 -9.61
CA GLY A 122 -12.33 15.75 -8.61
C GLY A 122 -12.42 17.16 -9.19
N PRO A 123 -12.86 18.14 -8.38
CA PRO A 123 -12.87 19.55 -8.78
C PRO A 123 -11.47 20.02 -9.22
N PRO A 124 -11.36 20.89 -10.25
CA PRO A 124 -10.08 21.29 -10.83
C PRO A 124 -9.14 22.02 -9.86
N ASP A 125 -9.69 22.64 -8.82
CA ASP A 125 -9.02 23.39 -7.76
C ASP A 125 -8.82 22.59 -6.46
N PHE A 126 -9.33 21.37 -6.39
CA PHE A 126 -9.17 20.50 -5.23
C PHE A 126 -7.99 19.54 -5.41
N ARG A 127 -7.22 19.34 -4.34
CA ARG A 127 -6.16 18.33 -4.28
C ARG A 127 -6.33 17.55 -2.98
N GLY A 128 -6.76 16.30 -3.10
CA GLY A 128 -6.96 15.42 -1.94
C GLY A 128 -5.62 15.02 -1.34
N ASP A 129 -5.58 14.80 -0.03
CA ASP A 129 -4.43 14.19 0.62
C ASP A 129 -4.22 12.78 0.05
N HIS A 130 -2.95 12.40 -0.10
CA HIS A 130 -2.62 11.10 -0.67
C HIS A 130 -1.34 10.52 -0.12
N VAL A 131 -1.30 9.19 0.00
CA VAL A 131 -0.12 8.45 0.44
C VAL A 131 0.33 7.52 -0.67
N VAL A 132 1.60 7.65 -1.06
CA VAL A 132 2.25 6.79 -2.05
C VAL A 132 3.48 6.11 -1.45
N ALA A 133 4.07 5.16 -2.17
CA ALA A 133 5.28 4.46 -1.76
C ALA A 133 6.52 4.88 -2.59
N GLU A 134 7.69 4.80 -1.98
CA GLU A 134 8.98 4.92 -2.64
C GLU A 134 9.87 3.74 -2.25
N TRP A 135 10.60 3.19 -3.23
CA TRP A 135 11.58 2.12 -3.02
C TRP A 135 12.94 2.48 -3.62
N TRP A 136 14.01 1.91 -3.09
CA TRP A 136 15.36 2.13 -3.59
C TRP A 136 15.71 1.09 -4.65
N ASN A 137 15.89 1.51 -5.91
CA ASN A 137 16.17 0.59 -7.02
C ASN A 137 17.65 0.22 -7.21
N GLY A 138 18.48 0.47 -6.20
CA GLY A 138 19.94 0.33 -6.28
C GLY A 138 20.65 1.65 -6.59
N ALA A 139 20.03 2.55 -7.37
CA ALA A 139 20.64 3.81 -7.80
C ALA A 139 19.89 5.06 -7.31
N ARG A 140 18.55 5.03 -7.26
CA ARG A 140 17.71 6.16 -6.84
C ARG A 140 16.42 5.69 -6.17
N TRP A 141 15.73 6.62 -5.52
CA TRP A 141 14.36 6.40 -5.06
C TRP A 141 13.41 6.43 -6.25
N GLN A 142 12.56 5.41 -6.36
CA GLN A 142 11.52 5.31 -7.36
C GLN A 142 10.17 5.35 -6.67
N ARG A 143 9.30 6.27 -7.10
CA ARG A 143 7.97 6.47 -6.56
C ARG A 143 6.95 5.66 -7.35
N PHE A 144 5.99 5.09 -6.64
CA PHE A 144 4.83 4.43 -7.21
C PHE A 144 3.62 4.58 -6.28
N ASP A 145 2.43 4.53 -6.85
CA ASP A 145 1.16 4.54 -6.16
C ASP A 145 0.55 3.13 -6.22
N PRO A 146 0.43 2.43 -5.09
CA PRO A 146 -0.10 1.06 -5.09
C PRO A 146 -1.59 0.95 -5.35
N GLU A 147 -2.35 2.06 -5.35
CA GLU A 147 -3.77 2.05 -5.68
C GLU A 147 -4.05 2.12 -7.18
N LEU A 148 -3.03 2.44 -7.99
CA LEU A 148 -3.15 2.47 -9.44
C LEU A 148 -2.85 1.10 -10.04
N GLU A 149 -3.38 0.85 -11.23
CA GLU A 149 -3.10 -0.38 -11.97
C GLU A 149 -1.59 -0.55 -12.22
N ALA A 150 -1.14 -1.80 -12.37
CA ALA A 150 0.27 -2.18 -12.51
C ALA A 150 1.02 -1.40 -13.63
N GLY A 151 0.32 -0.97 -14.68
CA GLY A 151 0.89 -0.15 -15.77
C GLY A 151 0.89 1.37 -15.52
N GLU A 152 0.11 1.86 -14.57
CA GLU A 152 -0.05 3.30 -14.26
C GLU A 152 0.57 3.69 -12.91
N SER A 153 1.03 2.69 -12.15
CA SER A 153 1.56 2.82 -10.79
C SER A 153 2.67 3.86 -10.64
N PHE A 154 3.44 4.15 -11.69
CA PHE A 154 4.58 5.07 -11.58
C PHE A 154 4.17 6.54 -11.60
N VAL A 155 4.06 7.12 -10.41
CA VAL A 155 3.89 8.56 -10.25
C VAL A 155 5.19 9.28 -10.59
N ARG A 156 5.20 10.02 -11.71
CA ARG A 156 6.31 10.92 -12.05
C ARG A 156 6.44 11.98 -10.96
N CYS A 157 7.59 12.04 -10.31
CA CYS A 157 7.97 13.25 -9.60
C CYS A 157 8.25 14.32 -10.67
N PRO A 158 7.64 15.51 -10.62
CA PRO A 158 8.16 16.64 -11.38
C PRO A 158 9.63 16.76 -10.98
N ARG A 159 10.54 16.86 -11.96
CA ARG A 159 11.95 17.14 -11.63
C ARG A 159 11.91 18.38 -10.75
N SER A 160 12.39 18.28 -9.51
CA SER A 160 12.73 19.48 -8.77
C SER A 160 13.70 20.22 -9.68
N ALA A 161 13.34 21.41 -10.14
CA ALA A 161 14.34 22.33 -10.65
C ALA A 161 15.41 22.43 -9.56
N ASP A 162 16.67 22.17 -9.94
CA ASP A 162 17.82 22.34 -9.06
C ASP A 162 17.65 23.65 -8.28
N ARG A 163 17.68 23.55 -6.95
CA ARG A 163 17.92 24.66 -6.05
C ARG A 163 19.08 24.28 -5.15
#